data_AF-A0A427TQJ6-F1
#
_entry.id   AF-A0A427TQJ6-F1
#
_cell.length_a   1.000
_cell.length_b   1.000
_cell.length_c   1.000
_cell.angle_alpha   90.00
_cell.angle_beta   90.00
_cell.angle_gamma   90.00
#
_symmetry.space_group_name_H-M   'P 1'
#
loop_
_entity.id
_entity.type
_entity.pdbx_description
1 polymer ?
#
loop_
_entity_poly.entity_id
_entity_poly.type
_entity_poly.pdbx_seq_one_letter_code
_entity_poly.pdbx_strand_id
1 'polypeptide(L)'
;MISKKVFFFITICMGLMSHYSIAEQLNKPKICSDKFQPWCSDKELKKNISNITSPIEKIIKIKGVRYQLNGSDQVEFGFIAQDLQRIYPEIVRESSDIDYLRVDYRSMIAILLEAIKEQEKRILTLESLIEKDLITNE
;
A
#
# COMPACT_ATOMS: atom_id res chain seq x y z
N MET A 1 56.84 11.55 -25.50
CA MET A 1 56.74 12.42 -24.30
C MET A 1 55.34 13.01 -24.24
N ILE A 2 54.47 12.47 -23.39
CA ILE A 2 53.12 13.01 -23.18
C ILE A 2 53.28 14.36 -22.48
N SER A 3 52.73 15.43 -23.06
CA SER A 3 52.82 16.79 -22.53
C SER A 3 52.23 16.85 -21.12
N LYS A 4 52.87 17.59 -20.20
CA LYS A 4 52.40 17.78 -18.82
C LYS A 4 50.95 18.29 -18.76
N LYS A 5 50.47 18.99 -19.80
CA LYS A 5 49.07 19.44 -19.93
C LYS A 5 48.09 18.28 -20.16
N VAL A 6 48.49 17.26 -20.92
CA VAL A 6 47.66 16.07 -21.19
C VAL A 6 47.54 15.21 -19.93
N PHE A 7 48.63 15.08 -19.17
CA PHE A 7 48.62 14.36 -17.89
C PHE A 7 47.74 15.07 -16.84
N PHE A 8 47.79 16.40 -16.79
CA PHE A 8 46.96 17.20 -15.88
C PHE A 8 45.45 17.06 -16.18
N PHE A 9 45.07 17.05 -17.46
CA PHE A 9 43.68 16.84 -17.87
C PHE A 9 43.17 15.42 -17.57
N ILE A 10 44.01 14.40 -17.75
CA ILE A 10 43.64 13.00 -17.45
C ILE A 10 43.40 12.79 -15.95
N THR A 11 44.25 13.37 -15.08
CA THR A 11 44.09 13.26 -13.63
C THR A 11 42.83 13.97 -13.12
N ILE A 12 42.48 15.14 -13.69
CA ILE A 12 41.23 15.85 -13.37
C ILE A 12 40.00 15.03 -13.79
N CYS A 13 40.02 14.42 -14.99
CA CYS A 13 38.92 13.58 -15.46
C CYS A 13 38.72 12.32 -14.61
N MET A 14 39.79 11.65 -14.16
CA MET A 14 39.67 10.48 -13.28
C MET A 14 39.12 10.83 -11.89
N GLY A 15 39.48 12.01 -11.34
CA GLY A 15 38.93 12.50 -10.07
C GLY A 15 37.45 12.89 -10.14
N LEU A 16 37.00 13.47 -11.26
CA LEU A 16 35.59 13.81 -11.46
C LEU A 16 34.71 12.56 -11.67
N MET A 17 35.24 11.52 -12.33
CA MET A 17 34.51 10.27 -12.57
C MET A 17 34.24 9.47 -11.29
N SER A 18 35.15 9.49 -10.30
CA SER A 18 34.95 8.78 -9.02
C SER A 18 33.88 9.44 -8.15
N HIS A 19 33.79 10.78 -8.14
CA HIS A 19 32.77 11.51 -7.40
C HIS A 19 31.38 11.41 -8.04
N TYR A 20 31.29 11.36 -9.37
CA TYR A 20 30.01 11.19 -10.08
C TYR A 20 29.32 9.86 -9.70
N SER A 21 30.09 8.77 -9.63
CA SER A 21 29.57 7.43 -9.34
C SER A 21 28.97 7.28 -7.93
N ILE A 22 29.51 8.01 -6.94
CA ILE A 22 29.01 8.01 -5.55
C ILE A 22 27.69 8.80 -5.44
N ALA A 23 27.59 9.95 -6.12
CA ALA A 23 26.36 10.75 -6.14
C ALA A 23 25.17 9.99 -6.78
N GLU A 24 25.44 9.18 -7.79
CA GLU A 24 24.44 8.33 -8.45
C GLU A 24 24.00 7.14 -7.58
N GLN A 25 24.88 6.61 -6.72
CA GLN A 25 24.53 5.57 -5.75
C GLN A 25 23.69 6.10 -4.57
N LEU A 26 23.92 7.34 -4.12
CA LEU A 26 23.16 7.97 -3.03
C LEU A 26 21.70 8.29 -3.39
N ASN A 27 21.39 8.40 -4.69
CA ASN A 27 20.06 8.79 -5.16
C ASN A 27 19.18 7.59 -5.58
N LYS A 28 19.65 6.35 -5.34
CA LYS A 28 18.85 5.16 -5.65
C LYS A 28 17.73 5.01 -4.62
N PRO A 29 16.49 4.73 -5.06
CA PRO A 29 15.39 4.51 -4.14
C PRO A 29 15.77 3.35 -3.21
N LYS A 30 15.52 3.52 -1.91
CA LYS A 30 15.64 2.43 -0.94
C LYS A 30 14.61 1.36 -1.32
N ILE A 31 15.07 0.12 -1.47
CA ILE A 31 14.23 -1.02 -1.84
C ILE A 31 14.40 -2.08 -0.77
N CYS A 32 13.30 -2.67 -0.32
CA CYS A 32 13.38 -3.82 0.57
C CYS A 32 13.76 -5.08 -0.23
N SER A 33 14.83 -5.75 0.16
CA SER A 33 15.54 -6.74 -0.65
C SER A 33 15.16 -8.20 -0.37
N ASP A 34 14.20 -8.48 0.52
CA ASP A 34 13.83 -9.85 0.83
C ASP A 34 13.04 -10.49 -0.32
N LYS A 35 13.58 -11.59 -0.86
CA LYS A 35 13.01 -12.36 -1.96
C LYS A 35 11.79 -13.19 -1.53
N PHE A 36 11.52 -13.33 -0.22
CA PHE A 36 10.49 -14.25 0.30
C PHE A 36 9.32 -13.58 1.04
N GLN A 37 8.89 -12.40 0.55
CA GLN A 37 7.83 -11.54 1.12
C GLN A 37 8.36 -10.50 2.13
N PRO A 38 8.77 -9.31 1.65
CA PRO A 38 9.21 -8.26 2.54
C PRO A 38 8.03 -7.63 3.27
N TRP A 39 7.92 -7.85 4.58
CA TRP A 39 7.05 -7.06 5.49
C TRP A 39 7.64 -5.68 5.78
N CYS A 40 8.21 -5.05 4.77
CA CYS A 40 8.83 -3.75 4.88
C CYS A 40 7.77 -2.66 4.79
N SER A 41 7.56 -1.93 5.88
CA SER A 41 6.59 -0.84 5.97
C SER A 41 7.22 0.50 6.37
N ASP A 42 8.54 0.62 6.29
CA ASP A 42 9.26 1.86 6.57
C ASP A 42 8.79 3.00 5.63
N LYS A 43 8.64 4.22 6.18
CA LYS A 43 8.20 5.40 5.44
C LYS A 43 9.13 5.68 4.25
N GLU A 44 10.42 5.44 4.42
CA GLU A 44 11.46 5.68 3.42
C GLU A 44 11.38 4.73 2.21
N LEU A 45 10.57 3.67 2.33
CA LEU A 45 10.29 2.70 1.27
C LEU A 45 8.96 2.96 0.55
N LYS A 46 8.24 4.03 0.94
CA LYS A 46 6.92 4.38 0.42
C LYS A 46 6.99 5.74 -0.29
N LYS A 47 6.20 5.88 -1.35
CA LYS A 47 6.02 7.14 -2.10
C LYS A 47 4.54 7.40 -2.33
N ASN A 48 4.18 8.64 -2.61
CA ASN A 48 2.80 9.06 -2.88
C ASN A 48 1.82 8.64 -1.75
N ILE A 49 2.26 8.78 -0.50
CA ILE A 49 1.47 8.42 0.68
C ILE A 49 0.28 9.38 0.78
N SER A 50 -0.92 8.82 0.79
CA SER A 50 -2.18 9.55 0.96
C SER A 50 -3.09 8.81 1.95
N ASN A 51 -4.05 9.53 2.51
CA ASN A 51 -5.03 8.94 3.43
C ASN A 51 -6.01 8.04 2.67
N ILE A 52 -6.48 6.99 3.34
CA ILE A 52 -7.58 6.16 2.84
C ILE A 52 -8.87 6.98 3.02
N THR A 53 -9.52 7.33 1.91
CA THR A 53 -10.73 8.15 1.90
C THR A 53 -11.98 7.31 1.68
N SER A 54 -13.06 7.71 2.35
CA SER A 54 -14.38 7.03 2.33
C SER A 54 -14.33 5.50 2.54
N PRO A 55 -13.55 4.96 3.50
CA PRO A 55 -13.41 3.52 3.70
C PRO A 55 -14.75 2.83 4.01
N ILE A 56 -15.64 3.45 4.81
CA ILE A 56 -16.98 2.87 5.06
C ILE A 56 -17.79 2.78 3.77
N GLU A 57 -17.88 3.88 3.01
CA GLU A 57 -18.70 3.95 1.79
C GLU A 57 -18.33 2.86 0.77
N LYS A 58 -17.04 2.52 0.69
CA LYS A 58 -16.55 1.44 -0.16
C LYS A 58 -16.77 0.07 0.46
N ILE A 59 -16.46 -0.14 1.74
CA ILE A 59 -16.57 -1.45 2.39
C ILE A 59 -18.01 -1.95 2.47
N ILE A 60 -19.00 -1.08 2.68
CA ILE A 60 -20.42 -1.49 2.70
C ILE A 60 -20.90 -2.08 1.36
N LYS A 61 -20.20 -1.79 0.26
CA LYS A 61 -20.50 -2.34 -1.07
C LYS A 61 -19.85 -3.71 -1.31
N ILE A 62 -18.95 -4.14 -0.41
CA ILE A 62 -18.22 -5.40 -0.51
C ILE A 62 -19.01 -6.51 0.18
N LYS A 63 -19.09 -7.66 -0.48
CA LYS A 63 -19.77 -8.84 0.05
C LYS A 63 -18.75 -9.89 0.48
N GLY A 64 -18.73 -10.22 1.77
CA GLY A 64 -18.12 -11.45 2.26
C GLY A 64 -18.93 -12.66 1.80
N VAL A 65 -18.25 -13.71 1.34
CA VAL A 65 -18.88 -14.95 0.87
C VAL A 65 -18.37 -16.15 1.66
N ARG A 66 -19.24 -17.14 1.82
CA ARG A 66 -18.90 -18.49 2.30
C ARG A 66 -18.81 -19.39 1.07
N TYR A 67 -17.70 -20.08 0.88
CA TYR A 67 -17.45 -20.91 -0.29
C TYR A 67 -16.72 -22.20 0.06
N GLN A 68 -16.57 -23.07 -0.93
CA GLN A 68 -15.69 -24.23 -0.92
C GLN A 68 -14.87 -24.17 -2.21
N LEU A 69 -13.60 -24.57 -2.15
CA LEU A 69 -12.80 -24.71 -3.36
C LEU A 69 -13.22 -25.96 -4.12
N ASN A 70 -13.09 -25.94 -5.45
CA ASN A 70 -13.31 -27.13 -6.26
C ASN A 70 -12.36 -28.25 -5.81
N GLY A 71 -12.93 -29.41 -5.46
CA GLY A 71 -12.15 -30.55 -4.93
C GLY A 71 -11.84 -30.49 -3.44
N SER A 72 -12.44 -29.55 -2.69
CA SER A 72 -12.34 -29.46 -1.23
C SER A 72 -13.73 -29.41 -0.60
N ASP A 73 -13.94 -30.22 0.44
CA ASP A 73 -15.14 -30.13 1.28
C ASP A 73 -15.01 -29.06 2.38
N GLN A 74 -13.81 -28.48 2.54
CA GLN A 74 -13.56 -27.47 3.55
C GLN A 74 -14.29 -26.17 3.19
N VAL A 75 -15.13 -25.74 4.12
CA VAL A 75 -15.81 -24.45 4.04
C VAL A 75 -14.85 -23.34 4.43
N GLU A 76 -14.78 -22.32 3.59
CA GLU A 76 -13.97 -21.12 3.77
C GLU A 76 -14.83 -19.86 3.69
N PHE A 77 -14.26 -18.75 4.14
CA PHE A 77 -14.85 -17.42 4.05
C PHE A 77 -13.85 -16.49 3.37
N GLY A 78 -14.35 -15.64 2.47
CA GLY A 78 -13.50 -14.71 1.74
C GLY A 78 -14.31 -13.82 0.83
N PHE A 79 -13.73 -13.49 -0.32
CA PHE A 79 -14.32 -12.59 -1.31
C PHE A 79 -14.29 -13.19 -2.71
N ILE A 80 -15.23 -12.75 -3.55
CA ILE A 80 -15.10 -12.92 -5.00
C ILE A 80 -14.17 -11.83 -5.52
N ALA A 81 -13.04 -12.23 -6.12
CA ALA A 81 -12.00 -11.29 -6.55
C ALA A 81 -12.52 -10.25 -7.56
N GLN A 82 -13.41 -10.64 -8.46
CA GLN A 82 -14.02 -9.77 -9.48
C GLN A 82 -14.95 -8.71 -8.85
N ASP A 83 -15.66 -9.07 -7.76
CA ASP A 83 -16.50 -8.12 -7.04
C ASP A 83 -15.63 -7.10 -6.30
N LEU A 84 -14.54 -7.57 -5.70
CA LEU A 84 -13.60 -6.72 -4.99
C LEU A 84 -12.84 -5.80 -5.94
N GLN A 85 -12.46 -6.27 -7.13
CA GLN A 85 -11.74 -5.50 -8.14
C GLN A 85 -12.53 -4.26 -8.62
N ARG A 86 -13.87 -4.34 -8.64
CA ARG A 86 -14.73 -3.19 -9.00
C ARG A 86 -14.69 -2.06 -7.97
N ILE A 87 -14.30 -2.35 -6.73
CA ILE A 87 -14.28 -1.38 -5.62
C ILE A 87 -12.85 -0.97 -5.26
N TYR A 88 -11.95 -1.96 -5.17
CA TYR A 88 -10.53 -1.82 -4.85
C TYR A 88 -9.70 -2.62 -5.87
N PRO A 89 -9.52 -2.11 -7.10
CA PRO A 89 -8.69 -2.79 -8.10
C PRO A 89 -7.23 -2.96 -7.64
N GLU A 90 -6.73 -2.08 -6.78
CA GLU A 90 -5.35 -2.08 -6.28
C GLU A 90 -4.98 -3.27 -5.38
N ILE A 91 -5.98 -3.93 -4.78
CA ILE A 91 -5.77 -5.12 -3.92
C ILE A 91 -6.05 -6.43 -4.66
N VAL A 92 -6.36 -6.38 -5.96
CA VAL A 92 -6.58 -7.58 -6.79
C VAL A 92 -5.42 -7.70 -7.78
N ARG A 93 -4.84 -8.90 -7.87
CA ARG A 93 -3.68 -9.20 -8.71
C ARG A 93 -4.03 -10.31 -9.69
N GLU A 94 -3.60 -10.14 -10.93
CA GLU A 94 -3.59 -11.22 -11.90
C GLU A 94 -2.46 -12.20 -11.54
N SER A 95 -2.74 -13.49 -11.62
CA SER A 95 -1.71 -14.52 -11.48
C SER A 95 -0.96 -14.64 -12.80
N SER A 96 0.37 -14.50 -12.79
CA SER A 96 1.19 -14.54 -14.02
C SER A 96 1.11 -15.87 -14.77
N ASP A 97 0.77 -16.94 -14.06
CA ASP A 97 0.89 -18.31 -14.55
C ASP A 97 -0.48 -18.96 -14.83
N ILE A 98 -1.58 -18.30 -14.44
CA ILE A 98 -2.94 -18.87 -14.50
C ILE A 98 -3.95 -17.71 -14.67
N ASP A 99 -4.96 -17.86 -15.53
CA ASP A 99 -6.01 -16.85 -15.82
C ASP A 99 -6.99 -16.58 -14.64
N TYR A 100 -6.49 -16.57 -13.40
CA TYR A 100 -7.27 -16.31 -12.19
C TYR A 100 -6.75 -15.08 -11.44
N LEU A 101 -7.70 -14.39 -10.80
CA LEU A 101 -7.43 -13.26 -9.92
C LEU A 101 -7.15 -13.72 -8.49
N ARG A 102 -6.26 -13.00 -7.81
CA ARG A 102 -5.92 -13.19 -6.39
C ARG A 102 -6.15 -11.90 -5.62
N VAL A 103 -6.49 -12.02 -4.34
CA VAL A 103 -6.74 -10.87 -3.45
C VAL A 103 -5.57 -10.70 -2.48
N ASP A 104 -5.07 -9.48 -2.34
CA ASP A 104 -4.14 -9.09 -1.28
C ASP A 104 -4.89 -8.77 0.00
N TYR A 105 -5.23 -9.82 0.75
CA TYR A 105 -5.94 -9.71 2.03
C TYR A 105 -5.21 -8.85 3.07
N ARG A 106 -3.89 -8.66 2.95
CA ARG A 106 -3.11 -7.85 3.91
C ARG A 106 -3.45 -6.37 3.78
N SER A 107 -3.66 -5.89 2.55
CA SER A 107 -4.03 -4.50 2.29
C SER A 107 -5.40 -4.15 2.90
N MET A 108 -6.30 -5.13 3.05
CA MET A 108 -7.60 -4.94 3.70
C MET A 108 -7.48 -4.52 5.17
N ILE A 109 -6.41 -4.89 5.88
CA ILE A 109 -6.25 -4.55 7.31
C ILE A 109 -6.23 -3.03 7.51
N ALA A 110 -5.47 -2.30 6.69
CA ALA A 110 -5.39 -0.85 6.77
C ALA A 110 -6.72 -0.18 6.39
N ILE A 111 -7.40 -0.71 5.37
CA ILE A 111 -8.70 -0.20 4.93
C ILE A 111 -9.77 -0.39 6.03
N LEU A 112 -9.82 -1.57 6.64
CA LEU A 112 -10.75 -1.89 7.72
C LEU A 112 -10.46 -1.06 8.98
N LEU A 113 -9.19 -0.82 9.31
CA LEU A 113 -8.81 0.06 10.42
C LEU A 113 -9.38 1.48 10.24
N GLU A 114 -9.22 2.07 9.06
CA GLU A 114 -9.75 3.40 8.79
C GLU A 114 -11.29 3.42 8.74
N ALA A 115 -11.93 2.33 8.30
CA ALA A 115 -13.39 2.19 8.41
C ALA A 115 -13.86 2.15 9.87
N ILE A 116 -13.16 1.43 10.76
CA ILE A 116 -13.49 1.39 12.20
C ILE A 116 -13.33 2.79 12.82
N LYS A 117 -12.25 3.51 12.51
CA LYS A 117 -12.07 4.89 12.99
C LYS A 117 -13.15 5.84 12.48
N GLU A 118 -13.54 5.71 11.21
CA GLU A 118 -14.62 6.50 10.64
C GLU A 118 -15.97 6.17 11.32
N GLN A 119 -16.19 4.89 11.65
CA GLN A 119 -17.40 4.43 12.33
C GLN A 119 -17.45 4.98 13.75
N GLU A 120 -16.35 4.90 14.49
CA GLU A 120 -16.21 5.45 15.83
C GLU A 120 -16.50 6.95 15.86
N LYS A 121 -15.96 7.69 14.89
CA LYS A 121 -16.24 9.14 14.76
C LYS A 121 -17.73 9.41 14.56
N ARG A 122 -18.43 8.59 13.78
CA ARG A 122 -19.88 8.72 13.59
C ARG A 122 -20.65 8.41 14.88
N ILE A 123 -20.24 7.38 15.63
CA ILE A 123 -20.84 7.04 16.92
C ILE A 123 -20.72 8.20 17.90
N LEU A 124 -19.50 8.71 18.13
CA LEU A 124 -19.27 9.85 19.04
C LEU A 124 -20.04 11.11 18.62
N THR A 125 -20.19 11.33 17.30
CA THR A 125 -20.99 12.44 16.79
C THR A 125 -22.46 12.27 17.16
N LEU A 126 -23.01 11.06 16.97
CA LEU A 126 -24.41 10.76 17.31
C LEU A 126 -24.65 10.84 18.81
N GLU A 127 -23.76 10.32 19.64
CA GLU A 127 -23.86 10.41 21.11
C GLU A 127 -23.88 11.86 21.58
N SER A 128 -23.02 12.72 21.02
CA SER A 128 -23.01 14.15 21.35
C SER A 128 -24.29 14.88 20.93
N LEU A 129 -24.90 14.49 19.80
CA LEU A 129 -26.18 15.06 19.37
C LEU A 129 -27.30 14.66 20.33
N ILE A 130 -27.35 13.39 20.74
CA ILE A 130 -28.33 12.90 21.70
C ILE A 130 -28.20 13.63 23.04
N GLU A 131 -26.97 13.83 23.56
CA GLU A 131 -26.74 14.57 24.80
C GLU A 131 -27.24 16.02 24.72
N LYS A 132 -26.96 16.71 23.61
CA LYS A 132 -27.45 18.08 23.38
C LYS A 132 -28.97 18.13 23.34
N ASP A 133 -29.59 17.20 22.62
CA ASP A 133 -31.04 17.13 22.51
C ASP A 133 -31.68 16.90 23.89
N LEU A 134 -31.10 16.04 24.74
CA LEU A 134 -31.57 15.83 26.11
C LEU A 134 -31.48 17.10 26.97
N ILE A 135 -30.37 17.86 26.87
CA ILE A 135 -30.19 19.12 27.62
C ILE A 135 -31.16 20.21 27.17
N THR A 136 -31.50 20.27 25.88
CA THR A 136 -32.41 21.31 25.34
C THR A 136 -33.90 21.05 25.61
N ASN A 137 -34.24 19.84 26.07
CA ASN A 137 -35.61 19.44 26.36
C ASN A 137 -35.94 19.43 27.86
N GLU A 138 -35.01 19.84 28.72
CA GLU A 138 -35.23 20.21 30.14
C GLU A 138 -35.40 21.73 30.30
#